data_AF-A0A9D2NZV3-F1
#
_entry.id   AF-A0A9D2NZV3-F1
#
_cell.length_a   1.000
_cell.length_b   1.000
_cell.length_c   1.000
_cell.angle_alpha   90.00
_cell.angle_beta   90.00
_cell.angle_gamma   90.00
#
_symmetry.space_group_name_H-M   'P 1'
#
loop_
_entity.id
_entity.type
_entity.pdbx_description
1 polymer ?
#
loop_
_entity_poly.entity_id
_entity_poly.type
_entity_poly.pdbx_seq_one_letter_code
_entity_poly.pdbx_strand_id
1 'polypeptide(L)'
;MLSKSNLILAAAPTEVMSARAYGLALAHMAYRVGGGPHLFRANLPVSARGGLLLVGDAGFDGRGDPRPFCQEVLRECSARGYTGVVFDFDRHFPVLGRAVAELAPLLARRGWPLYVSEPYGRYSETAKVLIPTALSGGTLRGRLEEAAAQYGAGRVALAVERVAADFFLPAPSGQGHPLSQEELKALMDEREPAVFFSNELCAHYFTYMNRQNGAHFVLFDDAASIRKKLYLARSLDISDALLPYPAVADILRDILA
;
A
#
# COMPACT_ATOMS: atom_id res chain seq x y z
N MET A 1 -3.00 -2.86 -21.05
CA MET A 1 -3.95 -1.71 -21.02
C MET A 1 -4.62 -1.53 -19.65
N LEU A 2 -3.91 -0.89 -18.72
CA LEU A 2 -4.38 -0.52 -17.38
C LEU A 2 -5.25 0.75 -17.34
N SER A 3 -5.75 1.22 -18.49
CA SER A 3 -6.35 2.56 -18.67
C SER A 3 -7.59 2.88 -17.84
N LYS A 4 -8.10 1.94 -17.04
CA LYS A 4 -9.23 2.14 -16.11
C LYS A 4 -8.85 2.06 -14.62
N SER A 5 -7.58 1.79 -14.28
CA SER A 5 -7.10 1.82 -12.90
C SER A 5 -6.46 3.17 -12.59
N ASN A 6 -6.85 3.76 -11.45
CA ASN A 6 -6.17 4.92 -10.88
C ASN A 6 -4.96 4.42 -10.09
N LEU A 7 -3.81 4.32 -10.76
CA LEU A 7 -2.56 3.90 -10.12
C LEU A 7 -1.88 5.11 -9.45
N ILE A 8 -1.52 4.93 -8.18
CA ILE A 8 -0.83 5.93 -7.37
C ILE A 8 0.51 5.33 -6.92
N LEU A 9 1.61 6.02 -7.21
CA LEU A 9 2.94 5.60 -6.76
C LEU A 9 3.29 6.31 -5.45
N ALA A 10 3.48 5.54 -4.37
CA ALA A 10 4.03 6.06 -3.13
C ALA A 10 5.55 6.15 -3.25
N ALA A 11 6.12 7.36 -3.25
CA ALA A 11 7.54 7.59 -3.53
C ALA A 11 8.22 8.33 -2.38
N ALA A 12 9.41 7.87 -2.00
CA ALA A 12 10.26 8.57 -1.05
C ALA A 12 10.83 9.87 -1.65
N PRO A 13 11.24 10.86 -0.83
CA PRO A 13 11.76 12.14 -1.33
C PRO A 13 12.89 12.02 -2.35
N THR A 14 13.76 11.02 -2.19
CA THR A 14 14.90 10.72 -3.06
C THR A 14 14.49 10.13 -4.42
N GLU A 15 13.27 9.63 -4.55
CA GLU A 15 12.80 8.87 -5.72
C GLU A 15 11.72 9.60 -6.52
N VAL A 16 11.22 10.74 -6.03
CA VAL A 16 10.12 11.51 -6.64
C VAL A 16 10.37 11.80 -8.12
N MET A 17 11.59 12.14 -8.50
CA MET A 17 11.92 12.46 -9.89
C MET A 17 11.84 11.23 -10.80
N SER A 18 12.33 10.07 -10.32
CA SER A 18 12.26 8.81 -11.05
C SER A 18 10.82 8.31 -11.16
N ALA A 19 10.05 8.38 -10.07
CA ALA A 19 8.63 7.99 -10.07
C ALA A 19 7.79 8.90 -10.99
N ARG A 20 8.08 10.21 -11.02
CA ARG A 20 7.38 11.17 -11.90
C ARG A 20 7.53 10.84 -13.38
N ALA A 21 8.63 10.22 -13.80
CA ALA A 21 8.86 9.86 -15.20
C ALA A 21 7.81 8.90 -15.78
N TYR A 22 7.06 8.20 -14.92
CA TYR A 22 5.98 7.28 -15.32
C TYR A 22 4.64 7.97 -15.58
N GLY A 23 4.51 9.27 -15.29
CA GLY A 23 3.27 10.04 -15.55
C GLY A 23 2.07 9.64 -14.68
N LEU A 24 2.29 8.85 -13.63
CA LEU A 24 1.25 8.44 -12.66
C LEU A 24 1.09 9.47 -11.53
N ALA A 25 -0.03 9.40 -10.83
CA ALA A 25 -0.23 10.17 -9.61
C ALA A 25 0.81 9.73 -8.56
N LEU A 26 1.40 10.70 -7.85
CA LEU A 26 2.37 10.43 -6.80
C LEU A 26 1.75 10.66 -5.43
N ALA A 27 1.99 9.76 -4.49
CA ALA A 27 1.80 9.97 -3.07
C ALA A 27 3.18 10.19 -2.42
N HIS A 28 3.42 11.38 -1.86
CA HIS A 28 4.74 11.77 -1.37
C HIS A 28 4.97 11.22 0.04
N MET A 29 5.83 10.19 0.16
CA MET A 29 6.20 9.54 1.43
C MET A 29 7.21 10.38 2.22
N ALA A 30 6.81 11.60 2.54
CA ALA A 30 7.67 12.60 3.16
C ALA A 30 7.10 13.13 4.47
N TYR A 31 5.97 12.58 4.93
CA TYR A 31 5.25 13.11 6.08
C TYR A 31 5.00 12.03 7.13
N ARG A 32 4.97 12.46 8.38
CA ARG A 32 4.56 11.62 9.50
C ARG A 32 3.82 12.43 10.54
N VAL A 33 2.96 11.78 11.32
CA VAL A 33 2.44 12.36 12.56
C VAL A 33 3.47 12.16 13.67
N GLY A 34 3.92 13.26 14.28
CA GLY A 34 4.80 13.23 15.46
C GLY A 34 4.04 13.55 16.74
N GLY A 35 4.76 13.71 17.85
CA GLY A 35 4.16 13.94 19.17
C GLY A 35 3.24 15.17 19.20
N GLY A 36 2.15 15.08 19.95
CA GLY A 36 1.16 16.16 20.05
C GLY A 36 0.24 16.28 18.83
N PRO A 37 -0.17 15.16 18.21
CA PRO A 37 -0.24 14.95 16.76
C PRO A 37 0.04 16.23 15.94
N HIS A 38 1.28 16.38 15.52
CA HIS A 38 1.67 17.43 14.57
C HIS A 38 2.22 16.80 13.29
N LEU A 39 2.02 17.47 12.16
CA LEU A 39 2.53 17.06 10.87
C LEU A 39 4.02 17.40 10.77
N PHE A 40 4.85 16.37 10.70
CA PHE A 40 6.26 16.51 10.40
C PHE A 40 6.52 16.20 8.94
N ARG A 41 7.42 16.97 8.33
CA ARG A 41 7.84 16.81 6.94
C ARG A 41 9.34 16.55 6.89
N ALA A 42 9.75 15.50 6.19
CA ALA A 42 11.15 15.23 5.83
C ALA A 42 11.65 16.26 4.80
N ASN A 43 12.95 16.24 4.49
CA ASN A 43 13.46 17.13 3.44
C ASN A 43 12.90 16.68 2.08
N LEU A 44 12.07 17.53 1.46
CA LEU A 44 11.39 17.25 0.20
C LEU A 44 11.76 18.34 -0.82
N PRO A 45 12.19 17.97 -2.05
CA PRO A 45 12.55 18.95 -3.08
C PRO A 45 11.45 19.98 -3.32
N VAL A 46 11.82 21.21 -3.68
CA VAL A 46 10.85 22.29 -3.97
C VAL A 46 9.96 21.94 -5.18
N SER A 47 10.49 21.13 -6.11
CA SER A 47 9.81 20.62 -7.30
C SER A 47 8.78 19.52 -7.02
N ALA A 48 8.79 18.93 -5.82
CA ALA A 48 7.80 17.95 -5.39
C ALA A 48 6.51 18.69 -5.02
N ARG A 49 5.58 18.71 -5.98
CA ARG A 49 4.29 19.39 -6.00
C ARG A 49 3.29 18.54 -6.77
N GLY A 50 2.00 18.74 -6.49
CA GLY A 50 0.93 17.94 -7.10
C GLY A 50 0.88 16.51 -6.55
N GLY A 51 -0.21 15.79 -6.81
CA GLY A 51 -0.41 14.44 -6.29
C GLY A 51 -1.01 14.44 -4.89
N LEU A 52 -0.57 13.51 -4.05
CA LEU A 52 -1.15 13.23 -2.74
C LEU A 52 -0.12 13.38 -1.63
N LEU A 53 -0.58 13.84 -0.46
CA LEU A 53 0.21 13.86 0.76
C LEU A 53 0.11 12.48 1.45
N LEU A 54 1.23 11.77 1.63
CA LEU A 54 1.24 10.49 2.37
C LEU A 54 1.84 10.68 3.76
N VAL A 55 1.07 10.33 4.80
CA VAL A 55 1.46 10.43 6.21
C VAL A 55 1.55 9.06 6.85
N GLY A 56 2.71 8.74 7.43
CA GLY A 56 2.89 7.58 8.33
C GLY A 56 2.76 7.94 9.82
N ASP A 57 2.69 6.94 10.69
CA ASP A 57 2.60 7.11 12.16
C ASP A 57 3.91 6.83 12.91
N ALA A 58 5.03 6.78 12.19
CA ALA A 58 6.35 6.49 12.77
C ALA A 58 6.72 7.50 13.88
N GLY A 59 6.91 6.96 15.09
CA GLY A 59 7.27 7.73 16.28
C GLY A 59 6.10 8.50 16.94
N PHE A 60 4.86 8.25 16.54
CA PHE A 60 3.69 8.80 17.23
C PHE A 60 3.44 8.07 18.55
N ASP A 61 3.06 8.82 19.59
CA ASP A 61 2.86 8.35 20.97
C ASP A 61 1.39 8.00 21.30
N GLY A 62 0.48 8.24 20.35
CA GLY A 62 -0.93 7.92 20.50
C GLY A 62 -1.75 8.93 21.32
N ARG A 63 -1.20 10.11 21.65
CA ARG A 63 -1.83 11.07 22.57
C ARG A 63 -2.04 12.44 21.93
N GLY A 64 -3.01 13.21 22.45
CA GLY A 64 -3.28 14.60 22.07
C GLY A 64 -4.53 14.82 21.22
N ASP A 65 -4.72 16.06 20.78
CA ASP A 65 -5.87 16.52 20.00
C ASP A 65 -5.54 16.47 18.49
N PRO A 66 -6.27 15.72 17.65
CA PRO A 66 -5.99 15.62 16.22
C PRO A 66 -6.38 16.87 15.40
N ARG A 67 -7.07 17.87 15.97
CA ARG A 67 -7.53 19.04 15.20
C ARG A 67 -6.40 19.87 14.59
N PRO A 68 -5.34 20.24 15.33
CA PRO A 68 -4.20 20.97 14.76
C PRO A 68 -3.53 20.20 13.62
N PHE A 69 -3.36 18.88 13.77
CA PHE A 69 -2.85 18.01 12.71
C PHE A 69 -3.69 18.10 11.42
N CYS A 70 -5.01 18.00 11.53
CA CYS A 70 -5.89 18.08 10.35
C CYS A 70 -5.75 19.43 9.63
N GLN A 71 -5.61 20.52 10.38
CA GLN A 71 -5.38 21.86 9.81
C GLN A 71 -4.00 21.97 9.14
N GLU A 72 -2.96 21.37 9.73
CA GLU A 72 -1.62 21.30 9.15
C GLU A 72 -1.61 20.52 7.83
N VAL A 73 -2.29 19.36 7.78
CA VAL A 73 -2.44 18.56 6.56
C VAL A 73 -3.10 19.39 5.44
N LEU A 74 -4.19 20.10 5.73
CA LEU A 74 -4.86 20.95 4.74
C LEU A 74 -3.99 22.12 4.26
N ARG A 75 -3.25 22.76 5.17
CA ARG A 75 -2.32 23.85 4.83
C ARG A 75 -1.19 23.34 3.94
N GLU A 76 -0.60 22.20 4.26
CA GLU A 76 0.46 21.61 3.44
C GLU A 76 -0.07 21.18 2.07
N CYS A 77 -1.28 20.57 2.00
CA CYS A 77 -1.92 20.26 0.72
C CYS A 77 -2.08 21.52 -0.15
N SER A 78 -2.53 22.62 0.44
CA SER A 78 -2.66 23.90 -0.27
C SER A 78 -1.30 24.45 -0.73
N ALA A 79 -0.27 24.39 0.13
CA ALA A 79 1.06 24.91 -0.16
C ALA A 79 1.80 24.13 -1.26
N ARG A 80 1.58 22.82 -1.33
CA ARG A 80 2.23 21.90 -2.29
C ARG A 80 1.37 21.57 -3.50
N GLY A 81 0.12 22.02 -3.51
CA GLY A 81 -0.86 21.70 -4.56
C GLY A 81 -1.28 20.23 -4.55
N TYR A 82 -1.28 19.57 -3.39
CA TYR A 82 -1.80 18.20 -3.28
C TYR A 82 -3.32 18.19 -3.35
N THR A 83 -3.86 17.20 -4.05
CA THR A 83 -5.29 17.04 -4.32
C THR A 83 -5.82 15.74 -3.74
N GLY A 84 -5.19 15.21 -2.69
CA GLY A 84 -5.56 13.98 -2.00
C GLY A 84 -4.60 13.69 -0.85
N VAL A 85 -5.01 12.79 0.04
CA VAL A 85 -4.25 12.41 1.23
C VAL A 85 -4.26 10.89 1.37
N VAL A 86 -3.14 10.32 1.81
CA VAL A 86 -3.00 8.93 2.21
C VAL A 86 -2.54 8.91 3.67
N PHE A 87 -3.33 8.29 4.53
CA PHE A 87 -2.94 7.97 5.90
C PHE A 87 -2.57 6.49 5.97
N ASP A 88 -1.27 6.25 5.89
CA ASP A 88 -0.67 4.92 5.90
C ASP A 88 -0.15 4.63 7.31
N PHE A 89 -1.07 4.24 8.19
CA PHE A 89 -0.80 4.06 9.61
C PHE A 89 -0.69 2.57 9.92
N ASP A 90 0.49 2.13 10.36
CA ASP A 90 0.78 0.74 10.69
C ASP A 90 0.08 0.32 11.98
N ARG A 91 -0.04 1.26 12.94
CA ARG A 91 -0.58 1.00 14.27
C ARG A 91 -1.96 1.61 14.43
N HIS A 92 -2.80 0.96 15.23
CA HIS A 92 -4.11 1.48 15.57
C HIS A 92 -4.06 2.41 16.79
N PHE A 93 -4.34 3.70 16.58
CA PHE A 93 -4.49 4.70 17.63
C PHE A 93 -5.87 5.37 17.52
N PRO A 94 -6.68 5.39 18.60
CA PRO A 94 -7.98 6.08 18.59
C PRO A 94 -7.89 7.56 18.21
N VAL A 95 -6.79 8.24 18.54
CA VAL A 95 -6.52 9.64 18.14
C VAL A 95 -6.48 9.79 16.61
N LEU A 96 -5.82 8.87 15.91
CA LEU A 96 -5.74 8.90 14.45
C LEU A 96 -7.07 8.54 13.78
N GLY A 97 -7.89 7.70 14.43
CA GLY A 97 -9.26 7.47 14.01
C GLY A 97 -10.11 8.75 14.06
N ARG A 98 -9.96 9.55 15.13
CA ARG A 98 -10.60 10.87 15.18
C ARG A 98 -10.05 11.83 14.12
N ALA A 99 -8.74 11.80 13.84
CA ALA A 99 -8.16 12.59 12.75
C ALA A 99 -8.79 12.25 11.38
N VAL A 100 -9.01 10.96 11.10
CA VAL A 100 -9.73 10.51 9.89
C VAL A 100 -11.16 11.08 9.86
N ALA A 101 -11.90 10.96 10.96
CA ALA A 101 -13.28 11.46 11.06
C ALA A 101 -13.38 12.97 10.88
N GLU A 102 -12.41 13.74 11.39
CA GLU A 102 -12.36 15.19 11.26
C GLU A 102 -11.92 15.65 9.86
N LEU A 103 -10.93 14.99 9.26
CA LEU A 103 -10.35 15.40 7.98
C LEU A 103 -11.19 14.98 6.77
N ALA A 104 -11.78 13.78 6.80
CA ALA A 104 -12.53 13.22 5.68
C ALA A 104 -13.61 14.16 5.09
N PRO A 105 -14.53 14.76 5.88
CA PRO A 105 -15.53 15.66 5.33
C PRO A 105 -14.93 16.95 4.74
N LEU A 106 -13.76 17.39 5.24
CA LEU A 106 -13.07 18.57 4.72
C LEU A 106 -12.48 18.32 3.33
N LEU A 107 -11.94 17.12 3.11
CA LEU A 107 -11.40 16.68 1.82
C LEU A 107 -12.52 16.35 0.83
N ALA A 108 -13.59 15.69 1.28
CA ALA A 108 -14.75 15.36 0.45
C ALA A 108 -15.41 16.62 -0.15
N ARG A 109 -15.56 17.70 0.63
CA ARG A 109 -16.08 18.99 0.12
C ARG A 109 -15.22 19.63 -0.97
N ARG A 110 -13.94 19.25 -1.06
CA ARG A 110 -12.99 19.71 -2.09
C ARG A 110 -12.89 18.74 -3.26
N GLY A 111 -13.58 17.59 -3.21
CA GLY A 111 -13.43 16.51 -4.18
C GLY A 111 -12.08 15.79 -4.09
N TRP A 112 -11.38 15.89 -2.95
CA TRP A 112 -10.07 15.25 -2.76
C TRP A 112 -10.23 13.90 -2.04
N PRO A 113 -9.65 12.80 -2.55
CA PRO A 113 -9.72 11.50 -1.89
C PRO A 113 -8.86 11.47 -0.62
N LEU A 114 -9.37 10.76 0.39
CA LEU A 114 -8.62 10.33 1.56
C LEU A 114 -8.50 8.81 1.50
N TYR A 115 -7.28 8.29 1.43
CA TYR A 115 -6.99 6.86 1.57
C TYR A 115 -6.55 6.58 3.00
N VAL A 116 -7.01 5.47 3.57
CA VAL A 116 -6.67 5.06 4.95
C VAL A 116 -6.36 3.57 5.00
N SER A 117 -5.41 3.18 5.86
CA SER A 117 -5.20 1.77 6.21
C SER A 117 -6.48 1.17 6.79
N GLU A 118 -6.70 -0.12 6.54
CA GLU A 118 -7.97 -0.80 6.82
C GLU A 118 -8.55 -0.60 8.24
N PRO A 119 -7.77 -0.66 9.34
CA PRO A 119 -8.32 -0.46 10.69
C PRO A 119 -9.02 0.90 10.89
N TYR A 120 -8.75 1.86 10.01
CA TYR A 120 -9.31 3.20 10.05
C TYR A 120 -10.52 3.39 9.12
N GLY A 121 -10.86 2.40 8.29
CA GLY A 121 -11.98 2.49 7.34
C GLY A 121 -13.33 2.80 7.98
N ARG A 122 -13.54 2.36 9.23
CA ARG A 122 -14.76 2.60 10.02
C ARG A 122 -14.94 4.03 10.52
N TYR A 123 -13.90 4.87 10.50
CA TYR A 123 -13.95 6.24 11.03
C TYR A 123 -14.48 7.26 10.02
N SER A 124 -14.82 6.83 8.81
CA SER A 124 -15.34 7.71 7.77
C SER A 124 -16.28 6.94 6.84
N GLU A 125 -17.28 7.63 6.31
CA GLU A 125 -18.17 7.12 5.26
C GLU A 125 -17.66 7.45 3.85
N THR A 126 -16.61 8.28 3.73
CA THR A 126 -16.12 8.80 2.44
C THR A 126 -14.67 8.43 2.14
N ALA A 127 -13.89 8.05 3.16
CA ALA A 127 -12.51 7.62 2.96
C ALA A 127 -12.46 6.30 2.19
N LYS A 128 -11.48 6.20 1.28
CA LYS A 128 -11.13 4.95 0.59
C LYS A 128 -10.25 4.09 1.50
N VAL A 129 -10.59 2.83 1.63
CA VAL A 129 -9.94 1.85 2.49
C VAL A 129 -8.92 1.08 1.66
N LEU A 130 -7.66 1.16 2.05
CA LEU A 130 -6.57 0.42 1.44
C LEU A 130 -6.58 -1.03 1.94
N ILE A 131 -6.84 -1.96 1.03
CA ILE A 131 -6.87 -3.39 1.31
C ILE A 131 -5.57 -4.03 0.84
N PRO A 132 -4.77 -4.59 1.77
CA PRO A 132 -3.55 -5.33 1.46
C PRO A 132 -3.80 -6.45 0.44
N THR A 133 -2.85 -6.64 -0.45
CA THR A 133 -2.90 -7.68 -1.48
C THR A 133 -1.92 -8.83 -1.22
N ALA A 134 -1.07 -8.69 -0.20
CA ALA A 134 -0.27 -9.79 0.32
C ALA A 134 -1.12 -10.71 1.20
N LEU A 135 -1.45 -11.89 0.69
CA LEU A 135 -2.18 -12.91 1.44
C LEU A 135 -1.32 -14.16 1.58
N SER A 136 -1.30 -14.74 2.78
CA SER A 136 -0.70 -16.05 3.07
C SER A 136 -1.73 -17.16 3.22
N GLY A 137 -3.03 -16.83 3.11
CA GLY A 137 -4.14 -17.78 3.16
C GLY A 137 -5.44 -17.18 2.61
N GLY A 138 -6.41 -18.05 2.32
CA GLY A 138 -7.67 -17.65 1.68
C GLY A 138 -7.49 -17.27 0.21
N THR A 139 -8.40 -16.44 -0.32
CA THR A 139 -8.34 -15.97 -1.72
C THR A 139 -8.40 -14.46 -1.78
N LEU A 140 -7.64 -13.86 -2.71
CA LEU A 140 -7.68 -12.41 -2.96
C LEU A 140 -9.06 -11.96 -3.43
N ARG A 141 -9.75 -12.79 -4.23
CA ARG A 141 -11.12 -12.51 -4.66
C ARG A 141 -12.05 -12.37 -3.47
N GLY A 142 -12.11 -13.38 -2.60
CA GLY A 142 -12.97 -13.38 -1.43
C GLY A 142 -12.65 -12.19 -0.51
N ARG A 143 -11.36 -11.92 -0.30
CA ARG A 143 -10.90 -10.78 0.51
C ARG A 143 -11.39 -9.43 0.01
N LEU A 144 -11.36 -9.21 -1.32
CA LEU A 144 -11.83 -7.98 -1.95
C LEU A 144 -13.37 -7.90 -1.98
N GLU A 145 -14.05 -9.02 -2.19
CA GLU A 145 -15.52 -9.11 -2.14
C GLU A 145 -16.04 -8.80 -0.72
N GLU A 146 -15.38 -9.34 0.33
CA GLU A 146 -15.68 -9.01 1.73
C GLU A 146 -15.49 -7.53 2.03
N ALA A 147 -14.35 -6.95 1.60
CA ALA A 147 -14.10 -5.52 1.77
C ALA A 147 -15.13 -4.66 1.03
N ALA A 148 -15.50 -5.04 -0.20
CA ALA A 148 -16.51 -4.35 -0.99
C ALA A 148 -17.90 -4.47 -0.38
N ALA A 149 -18.25 -5.61 0.21
CA ALA A 149 -19.50 -5.78 0.95
C ALA A 149 -19.54 -4.92 2.23
N GLN A 150 -18.40 -4.79 2.92
CA GLN A 150 -18.30 -4.02 4.15
C GLN A 150 -18.28 -2.50 3.92
N TYR A 151 -17.50 -2.02 2.94
CA TYR A 151 -17.25 -0.59 2.75
C TYR A 151 -17.93 -0.01 1.50
N GLY A 152 -18.38 -0.86 0.57
CA GLY A 152 -18.80 -0.48 -0.77
C GLY A 152 -17.61 -0.42 -1.75
N ALA A 153 -17.77 -0.98 -2.95
CA ALA A 153 -16.69 -1.09 -3.96
C ALA A 153 -15.99 0.25 -4.27
N GLY A 154 -16.75 1.34 -4.38
CA GLY A 154 -16.19 2.68 -4.64
C GLY A 154 -15.33 3.26 -3.51
N ARG A 155 -15.39 2.66 -2.32
CA ARG A 155 -14.53 2.98 -1.17
C ARG A 155 -13.37 2.01 -1.00
N VAL A 156 -13.29 0.92 -1.77
CA VAL A 156 -12.15 0.02 -1.68
C VAL A 156 -11.06 0.48 -2.63
N ALA A 157 -9.81 0.40 -2.18
CA ALA A 157 -8.61 0.61 -2.99
C ALA A 157 -7.59 -0.47 -2.64
N LEU A 158 -6.74 -0.85 -3.58
CA LEU A 158 -5.66 -1.81 -3.31
C LEU A 158 -4.48 -1.13 -2.64
N ALA A 159 -3.98 -1.71 -1.54
CA ALA A 159 -2.58 -1.58 -1.15
C ALA A 159 -1.81 -2.72 -1.84
N VAL A 160 -1.17 -2.38 -2.96
CA VAL A 160 -0.40 -3.36 -3.74
C VAL A 160 0.91 -3.61 -3.02
N GLU A 161 1.15 -4.87 -2.69
CA GLU A 161 2.38 -5.33 -2.07
C GLU A 161 3.04 -6.32 -3.03
N ARG A 162 4.34 -6.11 -3.26
CA ARG A 162 5.19 -7.09 -3.94
C ARG A 162 5.75 -8.01 -2.87
N VAL A 163 5.06 -9.12 -2.64
CA VAL A 163 5.50 -10.11 -1.65
C VAL A 163 6.81 -10.75 -2.11
N ALA A 164 7.67 -11.03 -1.15
CA ALA A 164 8.74 -12.02 -1.24
C ALA A 164 8.97 -12.51 0.19
N ALA A 165 8.57 -13.74 0.47
CA ALA A 165 8.62 -14.28 1.82
C ALA A 165 8.84 -15.79 1.83
N ASP A 166 9.68 -16.26 2.75
CA ASP A 166 9.95 -17.68 3.01
C ASP A 166 9.22 -18.13 4.28
N PHE A 167 8.34 -19.11 4.13
CA PHE A 167 7.55 -19.69 5.19
C PHE A 167 8.14 -21.03 5.59
N PHE A 168 8.59 -21.12 6.84
CA PHE A 168 8.94 -22.40 7.44
C PHE A 168 7.68 -23.20 7.77
N LEU A 169 7.60 -24.46 7.31
CA LEU A 169 6.40 -25.28 7.46
C LEU A 169 6.49 -26.30 8.61
N PRO A 170 5.39 -26.47 9.39
CA PRO A 170 4.10 -25.77 9.26
C PRO A 170 4.19 -24.31 9.72
N ALA A 171 3.47 -23.41 9.04
CA ALA A 171 3.46 -21.97 9.32
C ALA A 171 2.15 -21.54 10.03
N PRO A 172 1.96 -21.87 11.34
CA PRO A 172 0.68 -21.65 12.03
C PRO A 172 0.30 -20.18 12.18
N SER A 173 1.28 -19.27 12.17
CA SER A 173 1.04 -17.82 12.22
C SER A 173 0.64 -17.24 10.86
N GLY A 174 0.85 -17.97 9.76
CA GLY A 174 0.72 -17.43 8.41
C GLY A 174 1.71 -16.28 8.11
N GLN A 175 2.79 -16.15 8.88
CA GLN A 175 3.82 -15.14 8.69
C GLN A 175 5.12 -15.78 8.21
N GLY A 176 5.62 -15.33 7.06
CA GLY A 176 6.90 -15.75 6.51
C GLY A 176 8.01 -14.78 6.87
N HIS A 177 9.25 -15.24 6.77
CA HIS A 177 10.43 -14.39 6.82
C HIS A 177 10.51 -13.57 5.54
N PRO A 178 10.48 -12.22 5.60
CA PRO A 178 10.61 -11.39 4.41
C PRO A 178 11.93 -11.65 3.69
N LEU A 179 11.90 -11.66 2.36
CA LEU A 179 13.08 -11.79 1.51
C LEU A 179 13.27 -10.48 0.74
N SER A 180 14.52 -10.03 0.66
CA SER A 180 14.94 -9.10 -0.38
C SER A 180 14.81 -9.74 -1.77
N GLN A 181 14.82 -8.90 -2.81
CA GLN A 181 14.77 -9.41 -4.19
C GLN A 181 16.04 -10.18 -4.54
N GLU A 182 17.18 -9.76 -3.98
CA GLU A 182 18.47 -10.43 -4.11
C GLU A 182 18.46 -11.81 -3.44
N GLU A 183 17.90 -11.94 -2.23
CA GLU A 183 17.76 -13.22 -1.54
C GLU A 183 16.82 -14.18 -2.28
N LEU A 184 15.68 -13.68 -2.76
CA LEU A 184 14.75 -14.48 -3.57
C LEU A 184 15.44 -14.98 -4.84
N LYS A 185 16.17 -14.10 -5.55
CA LYS A 185 16.93 -14.47 -6.74
C LYS A 185 17.99 -15.51 -6.44
N ALA A 186 18.78 -15.32 -5.38
CA ALA A 186 19.80 -16.28 -4.96
C ALA A 186 19.20 -17.65 -4.63
N LEU A 187 18.05 -17.70 -3.96
CA LEU A 187 17.33 -18.94 -3.67
C LEU A 187 16.85 -19.64 -4.95
N MET A 188 16.32 -18.89 -5.92
CA MET A 188 15.90 -19.44 -7.21
C MET A 188 17.07 -19.98 -8.02
N ASP A 189 18.19 -19.23 -8.06
CA ASP A 189 19.40 -19.61 -8.79
C ASP A 189 20.10 -20.82 -8.13
N GLU A 190 20.11 -20.95 -6.80
CA GLU A 190 20.72 -22.09 -6.09
C GLU A 190 19.87 -23.37 -6.21
N ARG A 191 18.54 -23.24 -6.14
CA ARG A 191 17.62 -24.38 -6.01
C ARG A 191 17.05 -24.85 -7.35
N GLU A 192 17.06 -23.99 -8.36
CA GLU A 192 16.37 -24.18 -9.65
C GLU A 192 14.95 -24.76 -9.47
N PRO A 193 14.09 -24.14 -8.65
CA PRO A 193 12.83 -24.75 -8.25
C PRO A 193 11.80 -24.71 -9.39
N ALA A 194 10.87 -25.67 -9.38
CA ALA A 194 9.66 -25.55 -10.16
C ALA A 194 8.76 -24.46 -9.55
N VAL A 195 8.55 -23.38 -10.31
CA VAL A 195 7.70 -22.26 -9.89
C VAL A 195 6.26 -22.48 -10.36
N PHE A 196 5.33 -22.33 -9.43
CA PHE A 196 3.89 -22.43 -9.69
C PHE A 196 3.21 -21.07 -9.47
N PHE A 197 2.00 -20.91 -9.99
CA PHE A 197 1.17 -19.72 -9.77
C PHE A 197 -0.09 -20.09 -9.00
N SER A 198 -0.34 -19.41 -7.88
CA SER A 198 -1.58 -19.55 -7.13
C SER A 198 -2.61 -18.56 -7.66
N ASN A 199 -3.70 -19.07 -8.24
CA ASN A 199 -4.84 -18.24 -8.65
C ASN A 199 -5.60 -17.66 -7.43
N GLU A 200 -5.52 -18.32 -6.28
CA GLU A 200 -6.17 -17.88 -5.05
C GLU A 200 -5.47 -16.65 -4.47
N LEU A 201 -4.14 -16.71 -4.33
CA LEU A 201 -3.33 -15.62 -3.77
C LEU A 201 -2.94 -14.57 -4.83
N CYS A 202 -3.06 -14.91 -6.11
CA CYS A 202 -2.53 -14.12 -7.24
C CYS A 202 -1.04 -13.83 -7.08
N ALA A 203 -0.25 -14.85 -6.73
CA ALA A 203 1.18 -14.79 -6.48
C ALA A 203 1.87 -16.09 -6.92
N HIS A 204 3.17 -16.02 -7.15
CA HIS A 204 4.00 -17.18 -7.46
C HIS A 204 4.48 -17.86 -6.19
N TYR A 205 4.69 -19.17 -6.25
CA TYR A 205 5.28 -19.90 -5.15
C TYR A 205 6.13 -21.08 -5.62
N PHE A 206 7.02 -21.52 -4.75
CA PHE A 206 7.67 -22.81 -4.84
C PHE A 206 7.94 -23.36 -3.44
N THR A 207 8.26 -24.65 -3.36
CA THR A 207 8.62 -25.31 -2.11
C THR A 207 10.01 -25.90 -2.21
N TYR A 208 10.77 -25.87 -1.13
CA TYR A 208 12.06 -26.56 -1.06
C TYR A 208 12.24 -27.22 0.31
N MET A 209 13.11 -28.23 0.36
CA MET A 209 13.51 -28.90 1.59
C MET A 209 14.91 -28.42 1.98
N ASN A 210 15.05 -27.89 3.18
CA ASN A 210 16.33 -27.64 3.79
C ASN A 210 16.63 -28.75 4.80
N ARG A 211 17.83 -29.33 4.70
CA ARG A 211 18.26 -30.47 5.52
C ARG A 211 18.35 -30.16 7.01
N GLN A 212 18.52 -28.88 7.39
CA GLN A 212 18.73 -28.48 8.78
C GLN A 212 17.43 -28.14 9.51
N ASN A 213 16.48 -27.51 8.82
CA ASN A 213 15.29 -26.94 9.42
C ASN A 213 13.99 -27.55 8.85
N GLY A 214 13.94 -28.05 7.62
CA GLY A 214 12.78 -28.82 7.11
C GLY A 214 12.16 -28.24 5.85
N ALA A 215 10.83 -28.30 5.74
CA ALA A 215 10.10 -27.86 4.56
C ALA A 215 9.86 -26.35 4.55
N HIS A 216 10.04 -25.74 3.38
CA HIS A 216 9.85 -24.31 3.17
C HIS A 216 8.89 -24.06 2.00
N PHE A 217 8.13 -22.98 2.10
CA PHE A 217 7.24 -22.46 1.06
C PHE A 217 7.60 -21.01 0.81
N VAL A 218 8.02 -20.66 -0.40
CA VAL A 218 8.35 -19.29 -0.78
C VAL A 218 7.20 -18.73 -1.59
N LEU A 219 6.65 -17.59 -1.16
CA LEU A 219 5.62 -16.84 -1.87
C LEU A 219 6.24 -15.54 -2.38
N PHE A 220 5.99 -15.18 -3.64
CA PHE A 220 6.50 -13.94 -4.20
C PHE A 220 5.65 -13.37 -5.33
N ASP A 221 5.84 -12.09 -5.61
CA ASP A 221 5.19 -11.36 -6.68
C ASP A 221 6.17 -10.90 -7.76
N ASP A 222 5.68 -10.93 -9.00
CA ASP A 222 6.31 -10.36 -10.17
C ASP A 222 5.36 -9.36 -10.86
N ALA A 223 5.76 -8.84 -12.03
CA ALA A 223 4.89 -7.94 -12.78
C ALA A 223 3.57 -8.60 -13.22
N ALA A 224 3.59 -9.90 -13.56
CA ALA A 224 2.41 -10.60 -14.04
C ALA A 224 1.40 -10.85 -12.93
N SER A 225 1.86 -11.23 -11.74
CA SER A 225 1.05 -11.41 -10.55
C SER A 225 0.42 -10.08 -10.12
N ILE A 226 1.17 -8.97 -10.10
CA ILE A 226 0.63 -7.64 -9.81
C ILE A 226 -0.41 -7.22 -10.84
N ARG A 227 -0.18 -7.42 -12.14
CA ARG A 227 -1.21 -7.17 -13.17
C ARG A 227 -2.46 -8.00 -12.95
N LYS A 228 -2.33 -9.25 -12.51
CA LYS A 228 -3.47 -10.12 -12.18
C LYS A 228 -4.26 -9.57 -10.98
N LYS A 229 -3.59 -9.09 -9.92
CA LYS A 229 -4.22 -8.41 -8.77
C LYS A 229 -5.01 -7.18 -9.20
N LEU A 230 -4.42 -6.32 -10.03
CA LEU A 230 -5.06 -5.13 -10.58
C LEU A 230 -6.26 -5.47 -11.48
N TYR A 231 -6.14 -6.52 -12.31
CA TYR A 231 -7.24 -7.01 -13.13
C TYR A 231 -8.40 -7.55 -12.28
N LEU A 232 -8.10 -8.32 -11.25
CA LEU A 232 -9.10 -8.88 -10.34
C LEU A 232 -9.89 -7.76 -9.63
N ALA A 233 -9.20 -6.77 -9.06
CA ALA A 233 -9.84 -5.61 -8.45
C ALA A 233 -10.78 -4.89 -9.42
N ARG A 234 -10.36 -4.68 -10.66
CA ARG A 234 -11.22 -4.10 -11.70
C ARG A 234 -12.47 -4.93 -12.00
N SER A 235 -12.37 -6.26 -11.95
CA SER A 235 -13.54 -7.13 -12.12
C SER A 235 -14.57 -7.02 -11.00
N LEU A 236 -14.20 -6.35 -9.90
CA LEU A 236 -15.01 -6.06 -8.72
C LEU A 236 -15.32 -4.56 -8.57
N ASP A 237 -15.16 -3.78 -9.66
CA ASP A 237 -15.37 -2.33 -9.69
C ASP A 237 -14.46 -1.52 -8.73
N ILE A 238 -13.30 -2.08 -8.37
CA ILE A 238 -12.26 -1.42 -7.57
C ILE A 238 -11.25 -0.79 -8.55
N SER A 239 -11.22 0.53 -8.61
CA SER A 239 -10.42 1.28 -9.58
C SER A 239 -9.05 1.72 -9.07
N ASP A 240 -8.90 1.97 -7.77
CA ASP A 240 -7.73 2.66 -7.22
C ASP A 240 -6.73 1.67 -6.63
N ALA A 241 -5.44 1.91 -6.87
CA ALA A 241 -4.36 1.10 -6.34
C ALA A 241 -3.17 1.97 -5.96
N LEU A 242 -2.68 1.80 -4.74
CA LEU A 242 -1.46 2.39 -4.23
C LEU A 242 -0.32 1.37 -4.37
N LEU A 243 0.76 1.76 -5.03
CA LEU A 243 1.95 0.94 -5.24
C LEU A 243 3.14 1.63 -4.57
N PRO A 244 3.85 0.99 -3.62
CA PRO A 244 5.13 1.48 -3.12
C PRO A 244 6.17 1.48 -4.24
N TYR A 245 6.58 2.67 -4.70
CA TYR A 245 7.53 2.82 -5.79
C TYR A 245 8.86 2.09 -5.54
N PRO A 246 9.50 2.16 -4.35
CA PRO A 246 10.73 1.41 -4.10
C PRO A 246 10.59 -0.10 -4.34
N ALA A 247 9.42 -0.67 -4.04
CA ALA A 247 9.18 -2.11 -4.16
C ALA A 247 8.95 -2.57 -5.60
N VAL A 248 8.53 -1.66 -6.50
CA VAL A 248 8.17 -2.01 -7.87
C VAL A 248 9.03 -1.31 -8.94
N ALA A 249 10.01 -0.47 -8.56
CA ALA A 249 10.73 0.39 -9.48
C ALA A 249 11.39 -0.37 -10.66
N ASP A 250 11.93 -1.55 -10.40
CA ASP A 250 12.58 -2.46 -11.37
C ASP A 250 11.58 -3.14 -12.31
N ILE A 251 10.36 -3.41 -11.85
CA ILE A 251 9.31 -4.12 -12.61
C ILE A 251 8.15 -3.22 -13.06
N LEU A 252 8.19 -1.92 -12.75
CA LEU A 252 7.06 -1.01 -12.98
C LEU A 252 6.72 -0.87 -14.46
N ARG A 253 7.73 -0.87 -15.34
CA ARG A 253 7.50 -0.83 -16.79
C ARG A 253 6.71 -2.05 -17.26
N ASP A 254 7.06 -3.22 -16.74
CA ASP A 254 6.36 -4.45 -17.09
C ASP A 254 4.96 -4.45 -16.48
N ILE A 255 4.79 -3.99 -15.23
CA ILE A 255 3.47 -3.83 -14.63
C ILE A 255 2.59 -2.97 -15.54
N LEU A 256 3.13 -1.89 -16.12
CA LEU A 256 2.38 -0.91 -16.90
C LEU A 256 2.08 -1.28 -18.37
N ALA A 257 2.71 -2.34 -18.90
CA ALA A 257 2.44 -2.86 -20.25
C ALA A 257 1.01 -3.45 -20.37
#